data_AF-A0A537FYU0-F1
#
_entry.id   AF-A0A537FYU0-F1
#
_cell.length_a   1.000
_cell.length_b   1.000
_cell.length_c   1.000
_cell.angle_alpha   90.00
_cell.angle_beta   90.00
_cell.angle_gamma   90.00
#
_symmetry.space_group_name_H-M   'P 1'
#
loop_
_entity.id
_entity.type
_entity.pdbx_description
1 polymer ?
#
loop_
_entity_poly.entity_id
_entity_poly.type
_entity_poly.pdbx_seq_one_letter_code
_entity_poly.pdbx_strand_id
1 'polypeptide(L)' 'MGNSFASVPRKVSGSGIFTDADYGWVTQQVKAIADRHAKGRIVSALEGGYALSALGRSAVQHIRALAGLNA' A
#
# COMPACT_ATOMS: atom_id res chain seq x y z
N MET A 1 12.39 24.26 -8.11
CA MET A 1 12.92 23.93 -6.77
C MET A 1 12.47 22.53 -6.39
N GLY A 2 13.37 21.55 -6.49
CA GLY A 2 13.34 20.28 -5.75
C GLY A 2 12.17 19.31 -5.93
N ASN A 3 11.91 18.78 -7.12
CA ASN A 3 11.20 17.50 -7.22
C ASN A 3 12.23 16.36 -7.09
N SER A 4 12.83 16.22 -5.91
CA SER A 4 13.48 14.95 -5.61
C SER A 4 12.36 13.92 -5.50
N PHE A 5 12.29 13.03 -6.47
CA PHE A 5 11.85 11.66 -6.23
C PHE A 5 12.85 11.09 -5.21
N ALA A 6 12.77 11.56 -3.95
CA ALA A 6 13.48 10.98 -2.85
C ALA A 6 12.92 9.58 -2.79
N SER A 7 13.74 8.65 -3.28
CA SER A 7 13.60 7.20 -3.16
C SER A 7 12.76 6.86 -1.95
N VAL A 8 11.45 6.63 -2.15
CA VAL A 8 10.65 6.02 -1.09
C VAL A 8 11.27 4.65 -0.91
N PRO A 9 11.93 4.37 0.23
CA PRO A 9 12.73 3.17 0.37
C PRO A 9 11.84 1.97 0.05
N ARG A 10 12.29 1.14 -0.90
CA ARG A 10 11.64 -0.13 -1.21
C ARG A 10 11.75 -0.98 0.06
N LYS A 11 10.65 -1.08 0.81
CA LYS A 11 10.48 -2.11 1.85
C LYS A 11 9.67 -3.29 1.33
N VAL A 12 9.61 -3.48 0.00
CA VAL A 12 9.23 -4.77 -0.58
C VAL A 12 10.31 -5.76 -0.21
N SER A 13 9.93 -6.91 0.34
CA SER A 13 10.91 -7.93 0.73
C SER A 13 11.83 -8.24 -0.46
N GLY A 14 13.15 -8.09 -0.27
CA GLY A 14 14.15 -8.12 -1.35
C GLY A 14 14.28 -9.47 -2.07
N SER A 15 13.43 -10.44 -1.77
CA SER A 15 13.42 -11.80 -2.31
C SER A 15 12.56 -11.98 -3.57
N GLY A 16 11.91 -10.92 -4.06
CA GLY A 16 10.96 -11.01 -5.18
C GLY A 16 9.61 -11.64 -4.79
N ILE A 17 9.43 -11.97 -3.50
CA ILE A 17 8.19 -12.51 -2.94
C ILE A 17 7.41 -11.35 -2.30
N PHE A 18 6.12 -11.28 -2.59
CA PHE A 18 5.21 -10.32 -1.97
C PHE A 18 4.69 -10.87 -0.65
N THR A 19 4.87 -10.11 0.42
CA THR A 19 4.40 -10.44 1.77
C THR A 19 3.13 -9.65 2.11
N ASP A 20 2.42 -10.03 3.17
CA ASP A 20 1.25 -9.28 3.63
C ASP A 20 1.59 -7.82 4.02
N ALA A 21 2.79 -7.54 4.53
CA ALA A 21 3.26 -6.18 4.82
C ALA A 21 3.39 -5.29 3.57
N ASP A 22 3.66 -5.89 2.41
CA ASP A 22 3.85 -5.16 1.15
C ASP A 22 2.54 -4.54 0.63
N TYR A 23 1.38 -5.10 1.04
CA TYR A 23 0.07 -4.50 0.80
C TYR A 23 -0.11 -3.17 1.55
N GLY A 24 0.45 -3.03 2.75
CA GLY A 24 0.47 -1.75 3.46
C GLY A 24 1.33 -0.72 2.72
N TRP A 25 2.53 -1.14 2.30
CA TRP A 25 3.46 -0.26 1.58
C TRP A 25 2.90 0.23 0.23
N VAL A 26 2.34 -0.65 -0.60
CA VAL A 26 1.79 -0.25 -1.92
C VAL A 26 0.64 0.73 -1.74
N THR A 27 -0.17 0.56 -0.69
CA THR A 27 -1.27 1.47 -0.37
C THR A 27 -0.76 2.87 -0.05
N GLN A 28 0.35 2.99 0.69
CA GLN A 28 0.97 4.29 0.94
C GLN A 28 1.49 4.94 -0.34
N GLN A 29 2.00 4.15 -1.30
CA GLN A 29 2.41 4.69 -2.60
C GLN A 29 1.20 5.25 -3.36
N VAL A 30 0.07 4.52 -3.37
CA VAL A 30 -1.17 4.97 -4.01
C VAL A 30 -1.72 6.22 -3.33
N LYS A 31 -1.68 6.31 -1.99
CA LYS A 31 -2.04 7.54 -1.25
C LYS A 31 -1.22 8.74 -1.68
N ALA A 32 0.10 8.61 -1.74
CA ALA A 32 0.97 9.70 -2.18
C ALA A 32 0.64 10.19 -3.61
N ILE A 33 0.27 9.26 -4.51
CA ILE A 33 -0.19 9.60 -5.86
C ILE A 33 -1.56 10.30 -5.82
N ALA A 34 -2.51 9.79 -5.03
CA ALA A 34 -3.84 10.36 -4.90
C ALA A 34 -3.83 11.75 -4.25
N ASP A 35 -2.93 12.01 -3.31
CA ASP A 35 -2.74 13.32 -2.71
C ASP A 35 -2.28 14.33 -3.78
N ARG A 36 -1.36 13.92 -4.66
CA ARG A 36 -0.84 14.76 -5.73
C ARG A 36 -1.86 14.99 -6.85
N HIS A 37 -2.64 13.98 -7.21
CA HIS A 37 -3.41 13.99 -8.47
C HIS A 37 -4.93 13.88 -8.29
N ALA A 38 -5.41 13.41 -7.15
CA ALA A 38 -6.82 13.06 -6.93
C ALA A 38 -7.45 13.75 -5.70
N LYS A 39 -6.76 14.73 -5.09
CA LYS A 39 -7.19 15.40 -3.84
C LYS A 39 -7.44 14.39 -2.71
N GLY A 40 -6.57 13.39 -2.60
CA GLY A 40 -6.64 12.34 -1.58
C GLY A 40 -7.77 11.33 -1.78
N ARG A 41 -8.52 11.37 -2.90
CA ARG A 41 -9.63 10.44 -3.15
C ARG A 41 -9.12 9.10 -3.66
N ILE A 42 -9.48 8.04 -2.95
CA ILE A 42 -9.20 6.64 -3.30
C ILE A 42 -10.46 5.82 -3.08
N VAL A 43 -10.74 4.91 -4.00
CA VAL A 43 -11.68 3.81 -3.81
C VAL A 43 -10.89 2.52 -3.95
N SER A 44 -11.07 1.61 -3.00
CA SER A 44 -10.46 0.28 -3.03
C SER A 44 -11.57 -0.77 -3.12
N ALA A 45 -11.37 -1.78 -3.96
CA ALA A 45 -12.29 -2.88 -4.17
C ALA A 45 -11.52 -4.21 -4.06
N LEU A 46 -12.09 -5.18 -3.35
CA LEU A 46 -11.55 -6.52 -3.24
C LEU A 46 -12.02 -7.36 -4.43
N GLU A 47 -11.09 -7.78 -5.27
CA GLU A 47 -11.39 -8.61 -6.45
C GLU A 47 -11.39 -10.11 -6.11
N GLY A 48 -10.31 -10.62 -5.52
CA GLY A 48 -10.14 -12.05 -5.26
C GLY A 48 -9.01 -12.38 -4.30
N GLY A 49 -8.75 -13.68 -4.15
CA GLY A 49 -7.74 -14.22 -3.24
C GLY A 49 -8.24 -15.50 -2.60
N TYR A 50 -7.54 -16.61 -2.85
CA TYR A 50 -7.99 -17.94 -2.41
C TYR A 50 -7.21 -18.48 -1.20
N ALA A 51 -6.05 -17.90 -0.90
CA ALA A 51 -5.31 -18.17 0.32
C ALA A 51 -5.86 -17.32 1.48
N LEU A 52 -7.00 -17.74 2.06
CA LEU A 52 -7.82 -16.91 2.97
C LEU A 52 -7.05 -16.31 4.15
N SER A 53 -6.13 -17.07 4.77
CA SER A 53 -5.34 -16.54 5.89
C SER A 53 -4.37 -15.44 5.46
N ALA A 54 -3.74 -15.59 4.29
CA ALA A 54 -2.87 -14.55 3.73
C ALA A 54 -3.70 -13.35 3.26
N LEU A 55 -4.85 -13.60 2.62
CA LEU A 55 -5.78 -12.57 2.20
C LEU A 55 -6.22 -11.68 3.37
N GLY A 56 -6.61 -12.28 4.50
CA GLY A 56 -7.01 -11.53 5.69
C GLY A 56 -5.90 -10.63 6.23
N ARG A 57 -4.66 -11.13 6.31
CA ARG A 57 -3.50 -10.32 6.75
C ARG A 57 -3.20 -9.17 5.78
N SER A 58 -3.19 -9.45 4.47
CA SER A 58 -2.96 -8.45 3.43
C SER A 58 -4.04 -7.35 3.44
N ALA A 59 -5.30 -7.74 3.58
CA ALA A 59 -6.42 -6.80 3.66
C ALA A 59 -6.30 -5.89 4.90
N VAL A 60 -5.93 -6.45 6.05
CA VAL A 60 -5.68 -5.65 7.27
C VAL A 60 -4.57 -4.62 7.05
N GLN A 61 -3.45 -5.02 6.43
CA GLN A 61 -2.35 -4.08 6.12
C GLN A 61 -2.79 -2.97 5.16
N HIS A 62 -3.53 -3.32 4.10
CA HIS A 62 -4.10 -2.37 3.16
C HIS A 62 -5.06 -1.37 3.83
N ILE A 63 -6.04 -1.86 4.61
CA ILE A 63 -7.06 -1.02 5.25
C ILE A 63 -6.43 -0.11 6.31
N ARG A 64 -5.49 -0.61 7.12
CA ARG A 64 -4.75 0.23 8.08
C ARG A 64 -4.02 1.37 7.37
N ALA A 65 -3.31 1.07 6.29
CA ALA A 65 -2.63 2.08 5.50
C ALA A 65 -3.59 3.11 4.90
N LEU A 66 -4.71 2.64 4.33
CA LEU A 66 -5.74 3.48 3.74
C LEU A 66 -6.34 4.43 4.79
N ALA A 67 -6.70 3.91 5.97
CA ALA A 67 -7.26 4.66 7.09
C ALA A 67 -6.24 5.53 7.85
N GLY A 68 -4.94 5.41 7.57
CA GLY A 68 -3.89 6.13 8.31
C GLY A 68 -3.64 5.60 9.73
N LEU A 69 -3.87 4.30 9.95
CA LEU A 69 -3.73 3.60 11.23
C LEU A 69 -2.48 2.68 11.27
N ASN A 70 -1.55 2.87 10.34
CA ASN A 70 -0.29 2.14 10.27
C ASN A 70 0.79 2.95 11.00
N ALA A 71 1.20 2.50 12.19
CA ALA A 71 2.38 2.99 12.90
C ALA A 71 3.68 2.45 12.26
#